data_AF-A0A7S3YL83-F1
#
_entry.id   AF-A0A7S3YL83-F1
#
_cell.length_a   1.000
_cell.length_b   1.000
_cell.length_c   1.000
_cell.angle_alpha   90.00
_cell.angle_beta   90.00
_cell.angle_gamma   90.00
#
_symmetry.space_group_name_H-M   'P 1'
#
loop_
_entity.id
_entity.type
_entity.pdbx_description
1 polymer ?
#
loop_
_entity_poly.entity_id
_entity_poly.type
_entity_poly.pdbx_seq_one_letter_code
_entity_poly.pdbx_strand_id
1 'polypeptide(L)'
;ATYWCPELKADDPAKKGICSNFLCDTQPGDEVMMTGPAGKVMLMPEEDPTTDYIMVATGTGIAPFRGFVRRLFAEDTPAAEVYKGEAWLFLGVANSDALLYDDEFQLAKEQFPDNFRLDYALSREQENKKGGKMYIQDKVEEYADEIFAKLDNGAHMYFCGLKGMMPGIQDMLAGVCESKGIDYNEFIKGLKKKGQWHVEVY
;
A
#
# COMPACT_ATOMS: atom_id res chain seq x y z
N ALA A 1 -15.35 -11.59 4.12
CA ALA A 1 -14.34 -12.65 4.41
C ALA A 1 -15.04 -13.99 4.60
N THR A 2 -14.69 -14.98 3.78
CA THR A 2 -15.12 -16.37 3.97
C THR A 2 -14.17 -17.06 4.95
N TYR A 3 -14.70 -17.98 5.75
CA TYR A 3 -13.88 -18.79 6.65
C TYR A 3 -13.74 -20.18 6.05
N TRP A 4 -12.54 -20.50 5.61
CA TRP A 4 -12.20 -21.86 5.20
C TRP A 4 -12.07 -22.73 6.45
N CYS A 5 -12.99 -23.69 6.61
CA CYS A 5 -12.97 -24.62 7.74
C CYS A 5 -12.08 -25.82 7.40
N PRO A 6 -10.95 -26.04 8.11
CA PRO A 6 -10.05 -27.15 7.83
C PRO A 6 -10.71 -28.52 8.00
N GLU A 7 -11.67 -28.62 8.93
CA GLU A 7 -12.42 -29.85 9.22
C GLU A 7 -13.44 -30.17 8.13
N LEU A 8 -14.15 -29.15 7.62
CA LEU A 8 -15.14 -29.32 6.56
C LEU A 8 -14.53 -29.34 5.15
N LYS A 9 -13.26 -28.91 5.01
CA LYS A 9 -12.58 -28.67 3.72
C LYS A 9 -13.42 -27.84 2.75
N ALA A 10 -14.17 -26.89 3.31
CA ALA A 10 -15.06 -26.01 2.59
C ALA A 10 -15.18 -24.69 3.37
N ASP A 11 -15.68 -23.66 2.69
CA ASP A 11 -16.09 -22.43 3.35
C ASP A 11 -17.30 -22.73 4.26
N ASP A 12 -17.17 -22.42 5.55
CA ASP A 12 -18.25 -22.58 6.51
C ASP A 12 -19.15 -21.33 6.49
N PRO A 13 -20.39 -21.44 5.98
CA PRO A 13 -21.30 -20.30 5.92
C PRO A 13 -21.66 -19.75 7.30
N ALA A 14 -21.58 -20.58 8.35
CA ALA A 14 -21.89 -20.20 9.72
C ALA A 14 -20.81 -19.31 10.36
N LYS A 15 -19.61 -19.23 9.78
CA LYS A 15 -18.47 -18.46 10.28
C LYS A 15 -18.08 -17.28 9.40
N LYS A 16 -19.03 -16.80 8.58
CA LYS A 16 -18.83 -15.60 7.75
C LYS A 16 -18.66 -14.33 8.60
N GLY A 17 -17.77 -13.44 8.17
CA GLY A 17 -17.57 -12.15 8.84
C GLY A 17 -18.81 -11.24 8.71
N ILE A 18 -19.41 -10.86 9.84
CA ILE A 18 -20.72 -10.17 9.88
C ILE A 18 -20.70 -8.86 9.08
N CYS A 19 -19.88 -7.88 9.50
CA CYS A 19 -19.88 -6.54 8.91
C CYS A 19 -19.42 -6.54 7.44
N SER A 20 -18.38 -7.33 7.11
CA SER A 20 -17.88 -7.38 5.72
C SER A 20 -18.90 -7.95 4.73
N ASN A 21 -19.67 -8.98 5.12
CA ASN A 21 -20.70 -9.53 4.22
C ASN A 21 -21.91 -8.59 4.17
N PHE A 22 -22.33 -8.01 5.31
CA PHE A 22 -23.37 -6.97 5.33
C PHE A 22 -23.07 -5.84 4.33
N LEU A 23 -21.85 -5.29 4.33
CA LEU A 23 -21.46 -4.23 3.39
C LEU A 23 -21.41 -4.71 1.93
N CYS A 24 -20.95 -5.93 1.66
CA CYS A 24 -20.95 -6.50 0.30
C CYS A 24 -22.35 -6.78 -0.23
N ASP A 25 -23.30 -7.12 0.64
CA ASP A 25 -24.67 -7.52 0.28
C ASP A 25 -25.64 -6.31 0.23
N THR A 26 -25.22 -5.15 0.77
CA THR A 26 -25.99 -3.89 0.80
C THR A 26 -26.36 -3.42 -0.60
N GLN A 27 -27.59 -2.91 -0.76
CA GLN A 27 -28.12 -2.39 -2.03
C GLN A 27 -28.33 -0.86 -1.98
N PRO A 28 -28.38 -0.18 -3.15
CA PRO A 28 -28.73 1.24 -3.19
C PRO A 28 -30.07 1.52 -2.51
N GLY A 29 -30.05 2.40 -1.51
CA GLY A 29 -31.23 2.77 -0.71
C GLY A 29 -31.24 2.18 0.70
N ASP A 30 -30.38 1.19 1.00
CA ASP A 30 -30.24 0.65 2.35
C ASP A 30 -29.58 1.67 3.30
N GLU A 31 -30.03 1.69 4.55
CA GLU A 31 -29.45 2.54 5.59
C GLU A 31 -28.24 1.87 6.25
N VAL A 32 -27.12 2.59 6.32
CA VAL A 32 -25.88 2.12 6.95
C VAL A 32 -25.49 3.06 8.09
N MET A 33 -25.29 2.50 9.27
CA MET A 33 -24.81 3.25 10.43
C MET A 33 -23.32 3.58 10.30
N MET A 34 -22.98 4.87 10.35
CA MET A 34 -21.62 5.37 10.19
C MET A 34 -21.09 6.00 11.48
N THR A 35 -19.78 5.89 11.72
CA THR A 35 -19.06 6.58 12.80
C THR A 35 -17.74 7.15 12.26
N GLY A 36 -17.19 8.18 12.92
CA GLY A 36 -15.91 8.81 12.52
C GLY A 36 -16.05 10.24 11.97
N PRO A 37 -15.03 10.75 11.23
CA PRO A 37 -13.79 10.06 10.84
C PRO A 37 -12.85 9.81 12.04
N ALA A 38 -11.96 8.82 11.92
CA ALA A 38 -10.93 8.51 12.89
C ALA A 38 -9.60 8.22 12.16
N GLY A 39 -8.48 8.44 12.86
CA GLY A 39 -7.14 8.23 12.31
C GLY A 39 -6.41 9.52 11.95
N LYS A 40 -5.10 9.52 12.20
CA LYS A 40 -4.17 10.61 11.83
C LYS A 40 -2.88 10.08 11.18
N VAL A 41 -2.71 8.75 11.15
CA VAL A 41 -1.45 8.11 10.73
C VAL A 41 -1.28 8.17 9.21
N MET A 42 -2.37 7.99 8.46
CA MET A 42 -2.36 7.94 6.98
C MET A 42 -2.70 9.30 6.34
N LEU A 43 -2.44 10.41 7.03
CA LEU A 43 -2.59 11.73 6.41
C LEU A 43 -1.46 11.96 5.40
N MET A 44 -1.81 12.57 4.27
CA MET A 44 -0.86 12.98 3.22
C MET A 44 -0.37 14.39 3.57
N PRO A 45 0.93 14.59 3.87
CA PRO A 45 1.49 15.92 4.01
C PRO A 45 1.52 16.60 2.64
N GLU A 46 1.06 17.83 2.54
CA GLU A 46 0.88 18.57 1.29
C GLU A 46 1.64 19.90 1.29
N GLU A 47 2.43 20.16 2.33
CA GLU A 47 3.13 21.42 2.53
C GLU A 47 4.26 21.63 1.51
N ASP A 48 4.93 20.54 1.09
CA ASP A 48 5.97 20.55 0.05
C ASP A 48 5.47 19.79 -1.19
N PRO A 49 5.27 20.45 -2.34
CA PRO A 49 4.78 19.81 -3.56
C PRO A 49 5.79 18.83 -4.18
N THR A 50 7.05 18.83 -3.75
CA THR A 50 8.10 17.93 -4.23
C THR A 50 8.22 16.66 -3.40
N THR A 51 7.36 16.49 -2.39
CA THR A 51 7.35 15.30 -1.54
C THR A 51 7.05 14.04 -2.35
N ASP A 52 7.95 13.06 -2.30
CA ASP A 52 7.71 11.73 -2.84
C ASP A 52 6.86 10.90 -1.86
N TYR A 53 5.89 10.15 -2.39
CA TYR A 53 5.05 9.24 -1.62
C TYR A 53 5.27 7.79 -2.06
N ILE A 54 5.84 6.97 -1.17
CA ILE A 54 6.02 5.53 -1.40
C ILE A 54 4.88 4.79 -0.70
N MET A 55 3.97 4.23 -1.50
CA MET A 55 2.72 3.63 -1.03
C MET A 55 2.77 2.11 -1.20
N VAL A 56 2.83 1.37 -0.10
CA VAL A 56 2.92 -0.09 -0.11
C VAL A 56 1.60 -0.71 0.37
N ALA A 57 0.86 -1.31 -0.56
CA ALA A 57 -0.44 -1.92 -0.30
C ALA A 57 -0.44 -3.44 -0.52
N THR A 58 -1.27 -4.13 0.27
CA THR A 58 -1.73 -5.48 -0.05
C THR A 58 -3.25 -5.58 -0.01
N GLY A 59 -3.86 -6.16 -1.04
CA GLY A 59 -5.31 -6.33 -1.14
C GLY A 59 -6.10 -5.04 -0.86
N THR A 60 -7.00 -5.07 0.13
CA THR A 60 -7.84 -3.92 0.50
C THR A 60 -7.06 -2.73 1.10
N GLY A 61 -5.78 -2.91 1.43
CA GLY A 61 -4.88 -1.83 1.83
C GLY A 61 -4.62 -0.78 0.74
N ILE A 62 -5.10 -1.02 -0.49
CA ILE A 62 -5.10 -0.03 -1.56
C ILE A 62 -6.01 1.18 -1.28
N ALA A 63 -6.99 1.03 -0.38
CA ALA A 63 -8.04 2.02 -0.12
C ALA A 63 -7.54 3.46 0.15
N PRO A 64 -6.60 3.72 1.08
CA PRO A 64 -6.08 5.08 1.29
C PRO A 64 -5.36 5.62 0.05
N PHE A 65 -4.62 4.78 -0.66
CA PHE A 65 -3.80 5.20 -1.80
C PHE A 65 -4.62 5.51 -3.03
N ARG A 66 -5.77 4.87 -3.21
CA ARG A 66 -6.76 5.32 -4.19
C ARG A 66 -7.19 6.76 -3.94
N GLY A 67 -7.41 7.14 -2.68
CA GLY A 67 -7.69 8.52 -2.30
C GLY A 67 -6.55 9.48 -2.65
N PHE A 68 -5.31 9.07 -2.38
CA PHE A 68 -4.11 9.88 -2.70
C PHE A 68 -3.99 10.08 -4.22
N VAL A 69 -4.06 9.00 -5.00
CA VAL A 69 -3.96 9.06 -6.46
C VAL A 69 -5.04 9.94 -7.06
N ARG A 70 -6.30 9.81 -6.61
CA ARG A 70 -7.37 10.69 -7.10
C ARG A 70 -7.10 12.15 -6.79
N ARG A 71 -6.71 12.44 -5.55
CA ARG A 71 -6.42 13.80 -5.10
C ARG A 71 -5.27 14.44 -5.87
N LEU A 72 -4.25 13.66 -6.23
CA LEU A 72 -3.06 14.15 -6.92
C LEU A 72 -3.21 14.19 -8.46
N PHE A 73 -3.98 13.28 -9.06
CA PHE A 73 -3.93 13.05 -10.52
C PHE A 73 -5.29 12.98 -11.21
N ALA A 74 -6.41 12.80 -10.51
CA ALA A 74 -7.72 12.61 -11.15
C ALA A 74 -8.72 13.74 -10.88
N GLU A 75 -8.61 14.41 -9.74
CA GLU A 75 -9.51 15.46 -9.29
C GLU A 75 -8.85 16.83 -9.36
N ASP A 76 -9.64 17.87 -9.64
CA ASP A 76 -9.19 19.25 -9.63
C ASP A 76 -9.07 19.74 -8.17
N THR A 77 -7.92 19.45 -7.55
CA THR A 77 -7.63 19.82 -6.16
C THR A 77 -6.41 20.73 -6.06
N PRO A 78 -6.29 21.54 -4.99
CA PRO A 78 -5.10 22.36 -4.79
C PRO A 78 -3.79 21.56 -4.77
N ALA A 79 -3.83 20.30 -4.31
CA ALA A 79 -2.66 19.43 -4.32
C ALA A 79 -2.28 19.04 -5.77
N ALA A 80 -3.26 18.68 -6.60
CA ALA A 80 -3.04 18.32 -8.00
C ALA A 80 -2.43 19.46 -8.82
N GLU A 81 -2.84 20.71 -8.56
CA GLU A 81 -2.34 21.89 -9.29
C GLU A 81 -0.83 22.12 -9.11
N VAL A 82 -0.28 21.77 -7.94
CA VAL A 82 1.09 22.11 -7.57
C VAL A 82 2.03 20.93 -7.48
N TYR A 83 1.52 19.69 -7.47
CA TYR A 83 2.30 18.49 -7.21
C TYR A 83 3.43 18.29 -8.24
N LYS A 84 4.62 17.99 -7.73
CA LYS A 84 5.87 17.83 -8.50
C LYS A 84 6.71 16.63 -8.06
N GLY A 85 6.36 15.99 -6.94
CA GLY A 85 7.00 14.76 -6.48
C GLY A 85 6.59 13.53 -7.29
N GLU A 86 7.08 12.37 -6.89
CA GLU A 86 6.69 11.07 -7.42
C GLU A 86 5.83 10.31 -6.40
N ALA A 87 4.62 9.94 -6.82
CA ALA A 87 3.75 9.03 -6.08
C ALA A 87 3.97 7.62 -6.63
N TRP A 88 4.57 6.76 -5.83
CA TRP A 88 4.95 5.41 -6.21
C TRP A 88 4.12 4.38 -5.47
N LEU A 89 3.22 3.72 -6.19
CA LEU A 89 2.37 2.66 -5.68
C LEU A 89 2.97 1.27 -5.92
N PHE A 90 3.17 0.54 -4.84
CA PHE A 90 3.43 -0.89 -4.81
C PHE A 90 2.16 -1.63 -4.40
N LEU A 91 1.61 -2.48 -5.27
CA LEU A 91 0.40 -3.26 -4.98
C LEU A 91 0.65 -4.77 -5.05
N GLY A 92 0.52 -5.43 -3.90
CA GLY A 92 0.59 -6.88 -3.77
C GLY A 92 -0.79 -7.54 -3.79
N VAL A 93 -1.01 -8.44 -4.76
CA VAL A 93 -2.25 -9.23 -4.88
C VAL A 93 -1.95 -10.69 -5.24
N ALA A 94 -2.99 -11.54 -5.23
CA ALA A 94 -2.83 -12.94 -5.54
C ALA A 94 -2.47 -13.19 -7.01
N ASN A 95 -3.23 -12.57 -7.92
CA ASN A 95 -3.20 -12.73 -9.36
C ASN A 95 -3.70 -11.44 -10.02
N SER A 96 -3.54 -11.33 -11.33
CA SER A 96 -3.99 -10.17 -12.12
C SER A 96 -5.48 -9.88 -11.96
N ASP A 97 -6.33 -10.92 -11.90
CA ASP A 97 -7.78 -10.79 -11.66
C ASP A 97 -8.16 -10.20 -10.30
N ALA A 98 -7.22 -10.17 -9.34
CA ALA A 98 -7.42 -9.58 -8.01
C ALA A 98 -6.94 -8.13 -7.92
N LEU A 99 -6.48 -7.54 -9.03
CA LEU A 99 -6.13 -6.12 -9.07
C LEU A 99 -7.39 -5.26 -8.84
N LEU A 100 -7.26 -4.30 -7.95
CA LEU A 100 -8.34 -3.38 -7.58
C LEU A 100 -8.03 -2.01 -8.21
N TYR A 101 -8.97 -1.47 -8.97
CA TYR A 101 -8.86 -0.13 -9.59
C TYR A 101 -7.69 0.02 -10.58
N ASP A 102 -7.25 -1.07 -11.22
CA ASP A 102 -6.12 -1.06 -12.16
C ASP A 102 -6.34 -0.06 -13.30
N ASP A 103 -7.55 0.03 -13.84
CA ASP A 103 -7.93 1.00 -14.87
C ASP A 103 -7.64 2.46 -14.46
N GLU A 104 -7.98 2.82 -13.22
CA GLU A 104 -7.73 4.14 -12.65
C GLU A 104 -6.23 4.42 -12.50
N PHE A 105 -5.45 3.43 -12.05
CA PHE A 105 -4.01 3.57 -11.87
C PHE A 105 -3.23 3.56 -13.19
N GLN A 106 -3.63 2.75 -14.17
CA GLN A 106 -3.03 2.78 -15.50
C GLN A 106 -3.28 4.13 -16.18
N LEU A 107 -4.48 4.70 -16.03
CA LEU A 107 -4.79 6.03 -16.56
C LEU A 107 -3.90 7.11 -15.93
N ALA A 108 -3.73 7.10 -14.60
CA ALA A 108 -2.84 8.03 -13.92
C ALA A 108 -1.39 7.87 -14.39
N LYS A 109 -0.93 6.63 -14.59
CA LYS A 109 0.43 6.33 -15.08
C LYS A 109 0.65 6.81 -16.52
N GLU A 110 -0.36 6.68 -17.37
CA GLU A 110 -0.31 7.16 -18.75
C GLU A 110 -0.28 8.69 -18.83
N GLN A 111 -1.08 9.37 -18.01
CA GLN A 111 -1.17 10.84 -18.03
C GLN A 111 0.00 11.52 -17.32
N PHE A 112 0.53 10.90 -16.26
CA PHE A 112 1.58 11.48 -15.41
C PHE A 112 2.77 10.51 -15.26
N PRO A 113 3.43 10.11 -16.35
CA PRO A 113 4.49 9.09 -16.32
C PRO A 113 5.73 9.50 -15.51
N ASP A 114 5.94 10.81 -15.32
CA ASP A 114 7.05 11.36 -14.53
C ASP A 114 6.71 11.53 -13.04
N ASN A 115 5.42 11.46 -12.67
CA ASN A 115 4.95 11.73 -11.30
C ASN A 115 4.19 10.55 -10.67
N PHE A 116 3.74 9.56 -11.45
CA PHE A 116 3.07 8.38 -10.93
C PHE A 116 3.73 7.09 -11.44
N ARG A 117 4.16 6.26 -10.48
CA ARG A 117 4.78 4.97 -10.74
C ARG A 117 4.00 3.85 -10.08
N LEU A 118 3.92 2.71 -10.76
CA LEU A 118 3.11 1.58 -10.36
C LEU A 118 3.87 0.27 -10.57
N ASP A 119 4.04 -0.48 -9.48
CA ASP A 119 4.72 -1.77 -9.44
C ASP A 119 3.85 -2.84 -8.77
N TYR A 120 3.70 -3.98 -9.44
CA TYR A 120 2.87 -5.09 -8.97
C TYR A 120 3.70 -6.24 -8.40
N ALA A 121 3.17 -6.88 -7.35
CA ALA A 121 3.63 -8.17 -6.86
C ALA A 121 2.49 -9.20 -6.93
N LEU A 122 2.55 -10.09 -7.93
CA LEU A 122 1.52 -11.10 -8.20
C LEU A 122 1.97 -12.47 -7.69
N SER A 123 1.61 -12.81 -6.45
CA SER A 123 2.15 -13.99 -5.74
C SER A 123 1.87 -15.36 -6.37
N ARG A 124 0.91 -15.46 -7.30
CA ARG A 124 0.59 -16.70 -8.03
C ARG A 124 1.05 -16.71 -9.49
N GLU A 125 1.56 -15.59 -9.99
CA GLU A 125 1.91 -15.40 -11.42
C GLU A 125 3.37 -14.97 -11.64
N GLN A 126 4.04 -14.49 -10.58
CA GLN A 126 5.40 -13.99 -10.63
C GLN A 126 6.29 -14.71 -9.62
N GLU A 127 7.56 -14.88 -9.98
CA GLU A 127 8.60 -15.47 -9.14
C GLU A 127 9.60 -14.40 -8.70
N ASN A 128 10.01 -14.46 -7.44
CA ASN A 128 11.07 -13.59 -6.91
C ASN A 128 12.46 -14.12 -7.31
N LYS A 129 13.51 -13.34 -7.02
CA LYS A 129 14.92 -13.69 -7.32
C LYS A 129 15.36 -15.04 -6.73
N LYS A 130 14.67 -15.56 -5.72
CA LYS A 130 14.96 -16.83 -5.02
C LYS A 130 14.14 -18.00 -5.58
N GLY A 131 13.37 -17.81 -6.66
CA GLY A 131 12.49 -18.84 -7.24
C GLY A 131 11.24 -19.15 -6.42
N GLY A 132 10.92 -18.28 -5.44
CA GLY A 132 9.69 -18.36 -4.65
C GLY A 132 8.60 -17.44 -5.20
N LYS A 133 7.44 -17.43 -4.54
CA LYS A 133 6.33 -16.52 -4.90
C LYS A 133 6.75 -15.06 -4.74
N MET A 134 6.37 -14.21 -5.69
CA MET A 134 6.56 -12.75 -5.61
C MET A 134 5.60 -12.12 -4.60
N TYR A 135 6.12 -11.71 -3.44
CA TYR A 135 5.37 -10.89 -2.50
C TYR A 135 5.81 -9.42 -2.56
N ILE A 136 5.06 -8.57 -1.86
CA ILE A 136 5.29 -7.12 -1.92
C ILE A 136 6.67 -6.72 -1.41
N GLN A 137 7.18 -7.39 -0.37
CA GLN A 137 8.53 -7.14 0.13
C GLN A 137 9.62 -7.48 -0.90
N ASP A 138 9.41 -8.51 -1.72
CA ASP A 138 10.36 -8.89 -2.77
C ASP A 138 10.40 -7.80 -3.86
N LYS A 139 9.23 -7.28 -4.25
CA LYS A 139 9.11 -6.19 -5.23
C LYS A 139 9.72 -4.89 -4.71
N VAL A 140 9.53 -4.56 -3.43
CA VAL A 140 10.15 -3.39 -2.79
C VAL A 140 11.68 -3.57 -2.71
N GLU A 141 12.18 -4.77 -2.41
CA GLU A 141 13.61 -5.08 -2.37
C GLU A 141 14.31 -4.84 -3.72
N GLU A 142 13.63 -5.06 -4.85
CA GLU A 142 14.17 -4.79 -6.19
C GLU A 142 14.59 -3.33 -6.39
N TYR A 143 13.96 -2.41 -5.66
CA TYR A 143 14.20 -0.97 -5.75
C TYR A 143 14.76 -0.37 -4.46
N ALA A 144 15.34 -1.20 -3.59
CA ALA A 144 15.81 -0.79 -2.28
C ALA A 144 16.76 0.42 -2.32
N ASP A 145 17.67 0.50 -3.30
CA ASP A 145 18.59 1.63 -3.43
C ASP A 145 17.86 2.95 -3.71
N GLU A 146 16.88 2.92 -4.62
CA GLU A 146 16.09 4.09 -5.00
C GLU A 146 15.17 4.53 -3.85
N ILE A 147 14.53 3.57 -3.17
CA ILE A 147 13.67 3.82 -2.01
C ILE A 147 14.45 4.46 -0.87
N PHE A 148 15.64 3.95 -0.55
CA PHE A 148 16.47 4.52 0.51
C PHE A 148 16.93 5.94 0.16
N ALA A 149 17.32 6.19 -1.09
CA ALA A 149 17.68 7.53 -1.54
C ALA A 149 16.48 8.52 -1.45
N LYS A 150 15.28 8.08 -1.82
CA LYS A 150 14.05 8.88 -1.67
C LYS A 150 13.74 9.19 -0.21
N LEU A 151 13.85 8.20 0.68
CA LEU A 151 13.65 8.37 2.12
C LEU A 151 14.64 9.36 2.74
N ASP A 152 15.93 9.29 2.34
CA ASP A 152 16.96 10.24 2.75
C ASP A 152 16.64 11.68 2.29
N ASN A 153 16.03 11.81 1.11
CA ASN A 153 15.62 13.08 0.51
C ASN A 153 14.27 13.63 1.01
N GLY A 154 13.60 12.96 1.94
CA GLY A 154 12.36 13.49 2.51
C GLY A 154 11.10 12.69 2.20
N ALA A 155 11.17 11.63 1.39
CA ALA A 155 9.99 10.85 1.01
C ALA A 155 9.22 10.29 2.22
N HIS A 156 7.91 10.16 2.06
CA HIS A 156 7.03 9.52 3.03
C HIS A 156 6.68 8.11 2.57
N MET A 157 6.84 7.13 3.46
CA MET A 157 6.55 5.73 3.18
C MET A 157 5.35 5.24 4.00
N TYR A 158 4.36 4.71 3.28
CA TYR A 158 3.09 4.27 3.80
C TYR A 158 2.90 2.77 3.61
N PHE A 159 2.33 2.11 4.62
CA PHE A 159 2.01 0.70 4.60
C PHE A 159 0.55 0.50 5.01
N CYS A 160 -0.22 -0.17 4.15
CA CYS A 160 -1.60 -0.51 4.46
C CYS A 160 -1.99 -1.90 3.94
N GLY A 161 -2.74 -2.64 4.77
CA GLY A 161 -3.21 -3.98 4.44
C GLY A 161 -3.36 -4.87 5.68
N LEU A 162 -3.34 -6.18 5.45
CA LEU A 162 -3.41 -7.15 6.55
C LEU A 162 -2.10 -7.17 7.34
N LYS A 163 -2.18 -7.33 8.66
CA LYS A 163 -1.00 -7.42 9.57
C LYS A 163 0.10 -8.38 9.09
N GLY A 164 -0.27 -9.45 8.39
CA GLY A 164 0.65 -10.44 7.85
C GLY A 164 1.69 -9.90 6.87
N MET A 165 1.50 -8.71 6.28
CA MET A 165 2.49 -8.12 5.37
C MET A 165 3.72 -7.54 6.10
N MET A 166 3.55 -7.06 7.33
CA MET A 166 4.59 -6.27 8.01
C MET A 166 5.85 -7.07 8.36
N PRO A 167 5.78 -8.31 8.88
CA PRO A 167 7.00 -9.07 9.20
C PRO A 167 7.94 -9.21 8.00
N GLY A 168 7.41 -9.58 6.83
CA GLY A 168 8.22 -9.73 5.61
C GLY A 168 8.86 -8.41 5.15
N ILE A 169 8.14 -7.29 5.28
CA ILE A 169 8.67 -5.96 4.96
C ILE A 169 9.78 -5.55 5.95
N GLN A 170 9.58 -5.81 7.24
CA GLN A 170 10.56 -5.49 8.28
C GLN A 170 11.84 -6.32 8.13
N ASP A 171 11.71 -7.61 7.87
CA ASP A 171 12.84 -8.52 7.63
C ASP A 171 13.62 -8.09 6.38
N MET A 172 12.91 -7.73 5.30
CA MET A 172 13.52 -7.22 4.07
C MET A 172 14.28 -5.91 4.34
N LEU A 173 13.67 -4.92 5.00
CA LEU A 173 14.32 -3.64 5.32
C LEU A 173 15.53 -3.83 6.23
N ALA A 174 15.45 -4.74 7.21
CA ALA A 174 16.58 -5.07 8.07
C ALA A 174 17.75 -5.66 7.27
N GLY A 175 17.48 -6.59 6.36
CA GLY A 175 18.51 -7.16 5.47
C GLY A 175 19.14 -6.10 4.54
N VAL A 176 18.34 -5.20 3.99
CA VAL A 176 18.86 -4.07 3.18
C VAL A 176 19.73 -3.15 4.05
N CYS A 177 19.30 -2.80 5.26
CA CYS A 177 20.07 -1.97 6.18
C CYS A 177 21.42 -2.62 6.52
N GLU A 178 21.43 -3.92 6.84
CA GLU A 178 22.64 -4.68 7.11
C GLU A 178 23.61 -4.64 5.92
N SER A 179 23.12 -4.87 4.70
CA SER A 179 23.94 -4.81 3.48
C SER A 179 24.56 -3.44 3.22
N LYS A 180 23.93 -2.37 3.71
CA LYS A 180 24.39 -0.98 3.60
C LYS A 180 25.20 -0.51 4.82
N GLY A 181 25.37 -1.35 5.84
CA GLY A 181 26.02 -0.97 7.10
C GLY A 181 25.23 0.06 7.92
N ILE A 182 23.91 0.10 7.78
CA ILE A 182 23.00 1.00 8.49
C ILE A 182 22.38 0.24 9.68
N ASP A 183 22.30 0.88 10.85
CA ASP A 183 21.53 0.32 11.96
C ASP A 183 20.02 0.46 11.69
N TYR A 184 19.34 -0.68 11.56
CA TYR A 184 17.91 -0.71 11.25
C TYR A 184 17.04 0.00 12.29
N ASN A 185 17.37 -0.12 13.59
CA ASN A 185 16.57 0.49 14.64
C ASN A 185 16.72 2.02 14.64
N GLU A 186 17.94 2.51 14.45
CA GLU A 186 18.21 3.94 14.29
C GLU A 186 17.57 4.50 13.03
N PHE A 187 17.63 3.77 11.91
CA PHE A 187 16.98 4.13 10.66
C PHE A 187 15.47 4.32 10.83
N ILE A 188 14.76 3.31 11.33
CA ILE A 188 13.31 3.38 11.56
C ILE A 188 12.95 4.45 12.59
N LYS A 189 13.74 4.61 13.67
CA LYS A 189 13.53 5.66 14.66
C LYS A 189 13.69 7.06 14.04
N GLY A 190 14.65 7.22 13.13
CA GLY A 190 14.88 8.43 12.36
C GLY A 190 13.68 8.79 11.50
N LEU A 191 13.18 7.85 10.69
CA LEU A 191 12.00 8.06 9.83
C LEU A 191 10.76 8.42 10.65
N LYS A 192 10.52 7.72 11.77
CA LYS A 192 9.40 8.03 12.67
C LYS A 192 9.51 9.42 13.28
N LYS A 193 10.70 9.85 13.70
CA LYS A 193 10.94 11.19 14.26
C LYS A 193 10.69 12.29 13.22
N LYS A 194 11.04 12.02 11.95
CA LYS A 194 10.78 12.92 10.81
C LYS A 194 9.33 12.86 10.31
N GLY A 195 8.51 11.93 10.81
CA GLY A 195 7.13 11.76 10.36
C GLY A 195 7.00 11.10 8.98
N GLN A 196 8.03 10.40 8.51
CA GLN A 196 8.10 9.78 7.17
C GLN A 196 7.59 8.32 7.13
N TRP A 197 7.19 7.76 8.27
CA TRP A 197 6.88 6.33 8.41
C TRP A 197 5.45 6.12 8.92
N HIS A 198 4.58 5.64 8.04
CA HIS A 198 3.15 5.52 8.28
C HIS A 198 2.68 4.08 8.12
N VAL A 199 2.09 3.50 9.16
CA VAL A 199 1.65 2.10 9.14
C VAL A 199 0.22 2.00 9.66
N GLU A 200 -0.68 1.50 8.82
CA GLU A 200 -2.05 1.15 9.19
C GLU A 200 -2.37 -0.26 8.71
N VAL A 201 -2.18 -1.24 9.60
CA VAL A 201 -2.43 -2.66 9.32
C VAL A 201 -3.41 -3.28 10.31
N TYR A 202 -4.30 -4.14 9.80
CA TYR A 202 -5.41 -4.73 10.57
C TYR A 202 -5.38 -6.26 10.61
#